data_AF-A0A068B248-F1
#
_entry.id   AF-A0A068B248-F1
#
_cell.length_a   1.000
_cell.length_b   1.000
_cell.length_c   1.000
_cell.angle_alpha   90.00
_cell.angle_beta   90.00
_cell.angle_gamma   90.00
#
_symmetry.space_group_name_H-M   'P 1'
#
loop_
_entity.id
_entity.type
_entity.pdbx_description
1 polymer ?
#
loop_
_entity_poly.entity_id
_entity_poly.type
_entity_poly.pdbx_seq_one_letter_code
_entity_poly.pdbx_strand_id
1 'polypeptide(L)'
;MHQQIIARYNLERFCNKLARVTRLLNWRDPIPEGYFPKLDSLVASRVWPPRHANALLSDVNREVDQLKVDIQDCERWRDRMYEAIHLGSIVLPNGNRQNLTEDGGIDILGNIMEASILSPNMNLYGDLHNMGHLILGLCHDPDARNLETFSTIGDPATAMRDPIFYRWHAFVDDVFQEHKATLPPYEVNRLTYNGITVKSVEVVADGVPRNEFRTFWKKDDVDLSRGIDFTPRGNVFARFTHLQHTNFKYRIQVENGTNSDKIGTVRIFLGPKFDERGVNMLFRDQRLLFIELDKFTVTLKPKTNNIERNANDSS
;
A
#
# COMPACT_ATOMS: atom_id res chain seq x y z
N MET A 1 3.70 -2.44 -3.67
CA MET A 1 3.89 -1.55 -2.50
C MET A 1 2.55 -1.18 -1.86
N HIS A 2 1.62 -0.51 -2.55
CA HIS A 2 0.33 -0.08 -1.99
C HIS A 2 -0.53 -1.19 -1.35
N GLN A 3 -0.54 -2.41 -1.90
CA GLN A 3 -1.19 -3.56 -1.26
C GLN A 3 -0.69 -3.80 0.19
N GLN A 4 0.61 -3.65 0.44
CA GLN A 4 1.20 -3.80 1.78
C GLN A 4 0.80 -2.65 2.70
N ILE A 5 0.66 -1.43 2.18
CA ILE A 5 0.11 -0.30 2.94
C ILE A 5 -1.34 -0.61 3.37
N ILE A 6 -2.18 -1.06 2.45
CA ILE A 6 -3.58 -1.40 2.75
C ILE A 6 -3.69 -2.56 3.74
N ALA A 7 -2.86 -3.60 3.61
CA ALA A 7 -2.81 -4.70 4.57
C ALA A 7 -2.43 -4.19 5.97
N ARG A 8 -1.30 -3.48 6.10
CA ARG A 8 -0.85 -2.89 7.38
C ARG A 8 -1.89 -1.97 8.00
N TYR A 9 -2.50 -1.09 7.19
CA TYR A 9 -3.55 -0.19 7.66
C TYR A 9 -4.77 -0.95 8.19
N ASN A 10 -5.19 -2.04 7.53
CA ASN A 10 -6.30 -2.85 8.02
C ASN A 10 -5.96 -3.60 9.32
N LEU A 11 -4.72 -4.08 9.49
CA LEU A 11 -4.28 -4.66 10.77
C LEU A 11 -4.39 -3.62 11.89
N GLU A 12 -3.94 -2.38 11.65
CA GLU A 12 -4.08 -1.29 12.61
C GLU A 12 -5.55 -0.95 12.91
N ARG A 13 -6.41 -0.95 11.90
CA ARG A 13 -7.86 -0.77 12.10
C ARG A 13 -8.43 -1.83 13.03
N PHE A 14 -8.10 -3.11 12.83
CA PHE A 14 -8.55 -4.19 13.71
C PHE A 14 -8.05 -4.04 15.14
N CYS A 15 -6.77 -3.69 15.33
CA CYS A 15 -6.20 -3.37 16.65
C CYS A 15 -6.94 -2.22 17.36
N ASN A 16 -7.54 -1.31 16.58
CA ASN A 16 -8.28 -0.14 17.06
C ASN A 16 -9.81 -0.30 16.95
N LYS A 17 -10.33 -1.53 16.81
CA LYS A 17 -11.77 -1.86 16.76
C LYS A 17 -12.52 -1.16 15.61
N LEU A 18 -11.84 -0.92 14.51
CA LEU A 18 -12.41 -0.40 13.27
C LEU A 18 -12.57 -1.55 12.27
N ALA A 19 -13.69 -1.54 11.56
CA ALA A 19 -13.92 -2.47 10.46
C ALA A 19 -12.89 -2.28 9.34
N ARG A 20 -12.70 -3.31 8.51
CA ARG A 20 -11.86 -3.24 7.31
C ARG A 20 -12.22 -2.00 6.48
N VAL A 21 -11.23 -1.37 5.86
CA VAL A 21 -11.46 -0.21 5.01
C VAL A 21 -12.44 -0.55 3.88
N THR A 22 -13.44 0.31 3.68
CA THR A 22 -14.41 0.16 2.61
C THR A 22 -13.85 0.74 1.32
N ARG A 23 -13.84 -0.03 0.23
CA ARG A 23 -13.44 0.44 -1.11
C ARG A 23 -14.27 1.65 -1.54
N LEU A 24 -13.67 2.57 -2.28
CA LEU A 24 -14.38 3.68 -2.93
C LEU A 24 -14.81 3.26 -4.34
N LEU A 25 -15.96 2.59 -4.45
CA LEU A 25 -16.45 2.00 -5.72
C LEU A 25 -17.38 2.92 -6.52
N ASN A 26 -18.22 3.70 -5.85
CA ASN A 26 -19.09 4.68 -6.47
C ASN A 26 -18.51 6.07 -6.27
N TRP A 27 -18.14 6.73 -7.36
CA TRP A 27 -17.52 8.05 -7.35
C TRP A 27 -18.54 9.19 -7.47
N ARG A 28 -19.83 8.86 -7.53
CA ARG A 28 -20.93 9.82 -7.60
C ARG A 28 -21.68 9.96 -6.27
N ASP A 29 -21.44 9.06 -5.33
CA ASP A 29 -22.00 9.13 -3.99
C ASP A 29 -21.20 10.11 -3.10
N PRO A 30 -21.83 10.74 -2.10
CA PRO A 30 -21.12 11.54 -1.11
C PRO A 30 -20.06 10.73 -0.36
N ILE A 31 -18.90 11.33 -0.10
CA ILE A 31 -17.81 10.74 0.68
C ILE A 31 -18.04 11.04 2.17
N PRO A 32 -18.42 10.06 3.01
CA PRO A 32 -18.76 10.35 4.40
C PRO A 32 -17.58 10.88 5.22
N GLU A 33 -16.36 10.41 4.93
CA GLU A 33 -15.16 10.79 5.65
C GLU A 33 -14.67 12.20 5.27
N GLY A 34 -14.91 13.17 6.15
CA GLY A 34 -14.22 14.46 6.11
C GLY A 34 -12.79 14.36 6.66
N TYR A 35 -11.91 15.26 6.22
CA TYR A 35 -10.53 15.35 6.72
C TYR A 35 -10.04 16.79 6.71
N PHE A 36 -9.45 17.21 7.85
CA PHE A 36 -8.95 18.56 8.06
C PHE A 36 -7.44 18.48 8.37
N PRO A 37 -6.58 18.77 7.38
CA PRO A 37 -5.16 18.40 7.45
C PRO A 37 -4.38 19.19 8.51
N LYS A 38 -4.81 20.42 8.83
CA LYS A 38 -4.10 21.34 9.75
C LYS A 38 -2.64 21.55 9.35
N LEU A 39 -2.35 21.42 8.05
CA LEU A 39 -1.06 21.71 7.46
C LEU A 39 -1.06 23.12 6.89
N ASP A 40 0.11 23.73 6.93
CA ASP A 40 0.39 25.03 6.34
C ASP A 40 1.60 24.90 5.41
N SER A 41 1.58 25.64 4.30
CA SER A 41 2.68 25.71 3.35
C SER A 41 3.32 27.08 3.45
N LEU A 42 4.55 27.14 3.99
CA LEU A 42 5.32 28.39 4.07
C LEU A 42 5.62 28.98 2.69
N VAL A 43 5.82 28.11 1.69
CA VAL A 43 6.12 28.53 0.31
C VAL A 43 4.88 29.14 -0.36
N ALA A 44 3.73 28.48 -0.23
CA ALA A 44 2.49 28.98 -0.82
C ALA A 44 1.85 30.09 0.01
N SER A 45 2.26 30.23 1.28
CA SER A 45 1.61 31.08 2.30
C SER A 45 0.12 30.79 2.40
N ARG A 46 -0.23 29.49 2.38
CA ARG A 46 -1.60 28.99 2.37
C ARG A 46 -1.72 27.69 3.16
N VAL A 47 -2.84 27.56 3.85
CA VAL A 47 -3.25 26.30 4.48
C VAL A 47 -3.67 25.28 3.44
N TRP A 48 -3.47 24.01 3.74
CA TRP A 48 -3.98 22.93 2.90
C TRP A 48 -5.51 22.85 3.02
N PRO A 49 -6.26 22.89 1.90
CA PRO A 49 -7.72 22.83 1.95
C PRO A 49 -8.23 21.54 2.60
N PRO A 50 -9.25 21.61 3.47
CA PRO A 50 -9.90 20.43 4.01
C PRO A 50 -10.89 19.82 3.01
N ARG A 51 -11.26 18.55 3.23
CA ARG A 51 -12.47 17.96 2.63
C ARG A 51 -13.54 17.87 3.71
N HIS A 52 -14.65 18.57 3.54
CA HIS A 52 -15.79 18.45 4.44
C HIS A 52 -16.45 17.07 4.32
N ALA A 53 -17.10 16.60 5.39
CA ALA A 53 -17.85 15.35 5.36
C ALA A 53 -18.98 15.43 4.31
N ASN A 54 -19.25 14.30 3.65
CA ASN A 54 -20.21 14.18 2.55
C ASN A 54 -19.88 15.05 1.33
N ALA A 55 -18.60 15.38 1.12
CA ALA A 55 -18.17 16.01 -0.12
C ALA A 55 -18.52 15.13 -1.33
N LEU A 56 -18.97 15.77 -2.40
CA LEU A 56 -19.24 15.13 -3.68
C LEU A 56 -18.05 15.35 -4.61
N LEU A 57 -17.72 14.33 -5.40
CA LEU A 57 -16.80 14.51 -6.51
C LEU A 57 -17.50 15.24 -7.65
N SER A 58 -16.73 15.96 -8.44
CA SER A 58 -17.20 16.66 -9.64
C SER A 58 -16.15 16.52 -10.73
N ASP A 59 -16.58 16.71 -11.98
CA ASP A 59 -15.66 16.81 -13.10
C ASP A 59 -14.72 18.00 -12.87
N VAL A 60 -13.44 17.79 -13.14
CA VAL A 60 -12.39 18.81 -12.92
C VAL A 60 -12.08 19.48 -14.24
N ASN A 61 -12.15 20.81 -14.27
CA ASN A 61 -11.80 21.62 -15.44
C ASN A 61 -11.08 22.90 -14.99
N ARG A 62 -9.77 22.81 -14.83
CA ARG A 62 -8.91 23.89 -14.33
C ARG A 62 -7.86 24.22 -15.38
N GLU A 63 -8.16 25.23 -16.21
CA GLU A 63 -7.24 25.69 -17.27
C GLU A 63 -5.89 26.14 -16.72
N VAL A 64 -5.89 26.79 -15.55
CA VAL A 64 -4.68 27.24 -14.84
C VAL A 64 -3.72 26.11 -14.49
N ASP A 65 -4.25 24.90 -14.28
CA ASP A 65 -3.50 23.70 -13.93
C ASP A 65 -3.32 22.76 -15.15
N GLN A 66 -3.80 23.17 -16.33
CA GLN A 66 -3.85 22.34 -17.54
C GLN A 66 -4.53 20.98 -17.31
N LEU A 67 -5.54 20.96 -16.44
CA LEU A 67 -6.19 19.75 -15.96
C LEU A 67 -7.65 19.73 -16.39
N LYS A 68 -8.03 18.71 -17.15
CA LYS A 68 -9.41 18.43 -17.50
C LYS A 68 -9.67 16.93 -17.46
N VAL A 69 -10.56 16.49 -16.58
CA VAL A 69 -10.96 15.09 -16.46
C VAL A 69 -12.38 14.99 -15.92
N ASP A 70 -13.19 14.16 -16.56
CA ASP A 70 -14.55 13.89 -16.11
C ASP A 70 -14.56 12.61 -15.25
N ILE A 71 -15.47 12.52 -14.28
CA ILE A 71 -15.72 11.27 -13.53
C ILE A 71 -16.02 10.13 -14.50
N GLN A 72 -16.67 10.45 -15.63
CA GLN A 72 -16.99 9.49 -16.68
C GLN A 72 -15.74 8.95 -17.41
N ASP A 73 -14.65 9.71 -17.50
CA ASP A 73 -13.38 9.21 -18.04
C ASP A 73 -12.84 8.11 -17.15
N CYS A 74 -12.80 8.34 -15.83
CA CYS A 74 -12.38 7.35 -14.86
C CYS A 74 -13.24 6.09 -14.94
N GLU A 75 -14.56 6.23 -15.09
CA GLU A 75 -15.49 5.09 -15.19
C GLU A 75 -15.17 4.23 -16.41
N ARG A 76 -14.94 4.88 -17.56
CA ARG A 76 -14.52 4.20 -18.80
C ARG A 76 -13.19 3.49 -18.67
N TRP A 77 -12.20 4.13 -18.06
CA TRP A 77 -10.87 3.53 -17.85
C TRP A 77 -10.95 2.29 -16.96
N ARG A 78 -11.69 2.37 -15.83
CA ARG A 78 -11.94 1.23 -14.95
C ARG A 78 -12.58 0.07 -15.71
N ASP A 79 -13.63 0.32 -16.47
CA ASP A 79 -14.37 -0.73 -17.17
C ASP A 79 -13.48 -1.43 -18.22
N ARG A 80 -12.66 -0.66 -18.96
CA ARG A 80 -11.67 -1.20 -19.90
C ARG A 80 -10.57 -2.01 -19.21
N MET A 81 -10.14 -1.61 -18.02
CA MET A 81 -9.17 -2.39 -17.24
C MET A 81 -9.76 -3.74 -16.79
N TYR A 82 -10.99 -3.75 -16.26
CA TYR A 82 -11.67 -5.01 -15.92
C TYR A 82 -11.87 -5.90 -17.16
N GLU A 83 -12.26 -5.32 -18.30
CA GLU A 83 -12.36 -6.07 -19.55
C GLU A 83 -11.03 -6.71 -19.95
N ALA A 84 -9.93 -5.95 -19.92
CA ALA A 84 -8.60 -6.47 -20.25
C ALA A 84 -8.16 -7.59 -19.30
N ILE A 85 -8.43 -7.44 -18.00
CA ILE A 85 -8.14 -8.44 -16.97
C ILE A 85 -8.92 -9.74 -17.25
N HIS A 86 -10.23 -9.65 -17.48
CA HIS A 86 -11.08 -10.83 -17.69
C HIS A 86 -10.84 -11.49 -19.06
N LEU A 87 -10.40 -10.76 -20.07
CA LEU A 87 -9.93 -11.30 -21.34
C LEU A 87 -8.51 -11.89 -21.25
N GLY A 88 -7.80 -11.68 -20.13
CA GLY A 88 -6.41 -12.11 -19.95
C GLY A 88 -5.42 -11.42 -20.88
N SER A 89 -5.80 -10.29 -21.50
CA SER A 89 -4.98 -9.56 -22.47
C SER A 89 -5.37 -8.09 -22.60
N ILE A 90 -4.38 -7.24 -22.85
CA ILE A 90 -4.54 -5.82 -23.17
C ILE A 90 -4.49 -5.59 -24.68
N VAL A 91 -5.00 -4.44 -25.13
CA VAL A 91 -4.94 -3.98 -26.52
C VAL A 91 -3.85 -2.91 -26.66
N LEU A 92 -2.92 -3.15 -27.58
CA LEU A 92 -1.82 -2.24 -27.92
C LEU A 92 -2.28 -1.16 -28.91
N PRO A 93 -1.52 -0.06 -29.11
CA PRO A 93 -1.90 1.02 -30.02
C PRO A 93 -2.07 0.59 -31.48
N ASN A 94 -1.40 -0.48 -31.90
CA ASN A 94 -1.54 -1.07 -33.24
C ASN A 94 -2.73 -2.04 -33.37
N GLY A 95 -3.55 -2.19 -32.32
CA GLY A 95 -4.70 -3.12 -32.28
C GLY A 95 -4.35 -4.57 -31.93
N ASN A 96 -3.06 -4.91 -31.81
CA ASN A 96 -2.64 -6.25 -31.38
C ASN A 96 -2.93 -6.46 -29.89
N ARG A 97 -3.04 -7.73 -29.48
CA ARG A 97 -3.21 -8.11 -28.07
C ARG A 97 -1.90 -8.54 -27.43
N GLN A 98 -1.69 -8.14 -26.18
CA GLN A 98 -0.61 -8.63 -25.33
C GLN A 98 -1.20 -9.32 -24.10
N ASN A 99 -0.76 -10.55 -23.81
CA ASN A 99 -1.31 -11.34 -22.71
C ASN A 99 -0.81 -10.84 -21.35
N LEU A 100 -1.69 -10.92 -20.35
CA LEU A 100 -1.39 -10.68 -18.95
C LEU A 100 -0.95 -11.99 -18.30
N THR A 101 0.35 -12.29 -18.37
CA THR A 101 0.92 -13.56 -17.87
C THR A 101 1.10 -13.56 -16.35
N GLU A 102 1.37 -14.73 -15.77
CA GLU A 102 1.63 -14.86 -14.32
C GLU A 102 2.79 -13.98 -13.85
N ASP A 103 3.89 -13.97 -14.61
CA ASP A 103 5.12 -13.26 -14.24
C ASP A 103 5.10 -11.77 -14.62
N GLY A 104 4.53 -11.42 -15.79
CA GLY A 104 4.60 -10.06 -16.35
C GLY A 104 3.28 -9.27 -16.31
N GLY A 105 2.14 -9.95 -16.17
CA GLY A 105 0.81 -9.32 -16.25
C GLY A 105 0.59 -8.25 -15.20
N ILE A 106 1.04 -8.48 -13.96
CA ILE A 106 0.88 -7.52 -12.87
C ILE A 106 1.71 -6.25 -13.07
N ASP A 107 2.88 -6.34 -13.70
CA ASP A 107 3.75 -5.20 -13.98
C ASP A 107 3.15 -4.33 -15.11
N ILE A 108 2.64 -4.98 -16.16
CA ILE A 108 1.89 -4.31 -17.23
C ILE A 108 0.68 -3.57 -16.66
N LEU A 109 -0.12 -4.24 -15.82
CA LEU A 109 -1.27 -3.61 -15.17
C LEU A 109 -0.86 -2.48 -14.23
N GLY A 110 0.29 -2.59 -13.56
CA GLY A 110 0.84 -1.52 -12.72
C GLY A 110 1.03 -0.24 -13.53
N ASN A 111 1.72 -0.35 -14.67
CA ASN A 111 1.96 0.76 -15.59
C ASN A 111 0.67 1.32 -16.19
N ILE A 112 -0.36 0.49 -16.39
CA ILE A 112 -1.68 0.91 -16.90
C ILE A 112 -2.50 1.65 -15.83
N MET A 113 -2.52 1.12 -14.60
CA MET A 113 -3.38 1.63 -13.53
C MET A 113 -2.87 2.95 -12.98
N GLU A 114 -1.55 3.08 -12.75
CA GLU A 114 -0.96 4.23 -12.06
C GLU A 114 -1.39 5.58 -12.68
N ALA A 115 -1.27 5.84 -13.98
CA ALA A 115 -0.46 5.20 -15.01
C ALA A 115 0.99 5.73 -14.99
N SER A 116 1.89 5.06 -15.69
CA SER A 116 3.27 5.51 -15.89
C SER A 116 3.54 5.79 -17.38
N ILE A 117 4.66 6.46 -17.69
CA ILE A 117 5.11 6.67 -19.08
C ILE A 117 5.37 5.34 -19.82
N LEU A 118 5.51 4.23 -19.09
CA LEU A 118 5.67 2.89 -19.63
C LEU A 118 4.32 2.19 -19.91
N SER A 119 3.19 2.88 -19.69
CA SER A 119 1.87 2.36 -20.03
C SER A 119 1.81 1.99 -21.52
N PRO A 120 1.48 0.74 -21.86
CA PRO A 120 1.51 0.26 -23.24
C PRO A 120 0.46 0.93 -24.13
N ASN A 121 -0.63 1.48 -23.55
CA ASN A 121 -1.67 2.16 -24.31
C ASN A 121 -2.45 3.18 -23.45
N MET A 122 -1.82 4.31 -23.16
CA MET A 122 -2.41 5.38 -22.34
C MET A 122 -3.69 5.98 -22.96
N ASN A 123 -3.81 6.02 -24.28
CA ASN A 123 -5.03 6.51 -24.95
C ASN A 123 -6.26 5.64 -24.65
N LEU A 124 -6.06 4.33 -24.50
CA LEU A 124 -7.16 3.39 -24.22
C LEU A 124 -7.45 3.29 -22.73
N TYR A 125 -6.41 3.14 -21.91
CA TYR A 125 -6.56 2.82 -20.49
C TYR A 125 -6.45 4.03 -19.54
N GLY A 126 -6.01 5.18 -20.03
CA GLY A 126 -5.98 6.43 -19.27
C GLY A 126 -4.95 6.47 -18.15
N ASP A 127 -5.30 7.24 -17.12
CA ASP A 127 -4.44 7.58 -15.97
C ASP A 127 -5.25 7.51 -14.66
N LEU A 128 -5.88 6.35 -14.42
CA LEU A 128 -6.97 6.23 -13.44
C LEU A 128 -6.53 6.55 -12.01
N HIS A 129 -5.47 5.91 -11.51
CA HIS A 129 -5.04 6.11 -10.12
C HIS A 129 -4.66 7.57 -9.84
N ASN A 130 -3.86 8.20 -10.71
CA ASN A 130 -3.42 9.59 -10.55
C ASN A 130 -4.59 10.58 -10.71
N MET A 131 -5.45 10.41 -11.71
CA MET A 131 -6.62 11.29 -11.87
C MET A 131 -7.60 11.15 -10.70
N GLY A 132 -7.73 9.97 -10.11
CA GLY A 132 -8.49 9.79 -8.88
C GLY A 132 -7.94 10.62 -7.72
N HIS A 133 -6.62 10.69 -7.55
CA HIS A 133 -5.97 11.57 -6.57
C HIS A 133 -6.29 13.04 -6.82
N LEU A 134 -6.29 13.50 -8.08
CA LEU A 134 -6.58 14.89 -8.44
C LEU A 134 -8.05 15.25 -8.25
N ILE A 135 -8.99 14.39 -8.68
CA ILE A 135 -10.43 14.59 -8.49
C ILE A 135 -10.77 14.66 -6.99
N LEU A 136 -10.19 13.76 -6.18
CA LEU A 136 -10.31 13.80 -4.72
C LEU A 136 -9.67 15.07 -4.13
N GLY A 137 -8.51 15.47 -4.65
CA GLY A 137 -7.72 16.62 -4.22
C GLY A 137 -8.45 17.94 -4.42
N LEU A 138 -9.17 18.05 -5.54
CA LEU A 138 -9.79 19.28 -6.04
C LEU A 138 -11.30 19.31 -5.88
N CYS A 139 -11.91 18.31 -5.22
CA CYS A 139 -13.37 18.26 -5.04
C CYS A 139 -13.99 19.50 -4.39
N HIS A 140 -13.21 20.32 -3.67
CA HIS A 140 -13.65 21.56 -3.06
C HIS A 140 -13.59 22.78 -4.02
N ASP A 141 -12.84 22.71 -5.11
CA ASP A 141 -12.71 23.78 -6.12
C ASP A 141 -12.38 23.19 -7.51
N PRO A 142 -13.28 22.39 -8.12
CA PRO A 142 -12.98 21.59 -9.30
C PRO A 142 -12.79 22.40 -10.58
N ASP A 143 -13.19 23.67 -10.61
CA ASP A 143 -13.11 24.56 -11.78
C ASP A 143 -12.32 25.85 -11.53
N ALA A 144 -11.55 25.88 -10.44
CA ALA A 144 -10.68 27.00 -10.05
C ALA A 144 -11.40 28.33 -9.79
N ARG A 145 -12.74 28.35 -9.64
CA ARG A 145 -13.49 29.59 -9.40
C ARG A 145 -13.14 30.26 -8.07
N ASN A 146 -12.69 29.48 -7.09
CA ASN A 146 -12.32 29.98 -5.76
C ASN A 146 -10.80 30.19 -5.61
N LEU A 147 -10.02 29.90 -6.66
CA LEU A 147 -8.56 30.02 -6.65
C LEU A 147 -7.89 29.20 -5.53
N GLU A 148 -8.50 28.07 -5.16
CA GLU A 148 -7.95 27.14 -4.17
C GLU A 148 -6.99 26.14 -4.84
N THR A 149 -6.10 25.56 -4.05
CA THR A 149 -5.13 24.53 -4.48
C THR A 149 -5.64 23.13 -4.15
N PHE A 150 -4.93 22.07 -4.53
CA PHE A 150 -5.33 20.70 -4.16
C PHE A 150 -5.18 20.45 -2.65
N SER A 151 -6.06 19.60 -2.10
CA SER A 151 -5.94 19.11 -0.72
C SER A 151 -4.84 18.05 -0.59
N THR A 152 -4.59 17.55 0.63
CA THR A 152 -3.46 16.64 0.93
C THR A 152 -3.44 15.36 0.09
N ILE A 153 -4.59 14.86 -0.34
CA ILE A 153 -4.64 13.68 -1.22
C ILE A 153 -4.00 13.92 -2.59
N GLY A 154 -3.85 15.18 -3.03
CA GLY A 154 -3.21 15.55 -4.29
C GLY A 154 -1.68 15.55 -4.28
N ASP A 155 -1.03 15.43 -3.11
CA ASP A 155 0.43 15.44 -2.99
C ASP A 155 0.95 14.13 -2.35
N PRO A 156 1.87 13.39 -3.00
CA PRO A 156 2.41 12.14 -2.47
C PRO A 156 2.99 12.22 -1.05
N ALA A 157 3.58 13.35 -0.65
CA ALA A 157 4.17 13.54 0.67
C ALA A 157 3.11 13.69 1.78
N THR A 158 1.86 14.01 1.42
CA THR A 158 0.78 14.28 2.38
C THR A 158 -0.45 13.37 2.20
N ALA A 159 -0.55 12.65 1.08
CA ALA A 159 -1.73 11.88 0.70
C ALA A 159 -2.13 10.82 1.72
N MET A 160 -1.16 10.08 2.28
CA MET A 160 -1.42 9.04 3.28
C MET A 160 -2.00 9.56 4.59
N ARG A 161 -2.06 10.88 4.82
CA ARG A 161 -2.68 11.45 6.01
C ARG A 161 -4.21 11.42 5.95
N ASP A 162 -4.78 11.41 4.75
CA ASP A 162 -6.22 11.45 4.54
C ASP A 162 -6.83 10.04 4.56
N PRO A 163 -7.87 9.76 5.37
CA PRO A 163 -8.57 8.47 5.35
C PRO A 163 -9.05 8.02 3.97
N ILE A 164 -9.35 8.95 3.05
CA ILE A 164 -9.81 8.61 1.69
C ILE A 164 -8.73 7.94 0.86
N PHE A 165 -7.45 8.20 1.16
CA PHE A 165 -6.31 7.53 0.52
C PHE A 165 -6.49 6.01 0.58
N TYR A 166 -6.82 5.50 1.77
CA TYR A 166 -6.94 4.07 1.99
C TYR A 166 -8.17 3.47 1.33
N ARG A 167 -9.27 4.24 1.17
CA ARG A 167 -10.46 3.79 0.45
C ARG A 167 -10.24 3.74 -1.06
N TRP A 168 -9.55 4.74 -1.60
CA TRP A 168 -9.15 4.80 -3.01
C TRP A 168 -8.17 3.67 -3.35
N HIS A 169 -7.10 3.52 -2.56
CA HIS A 169 -6.11 2.46 -2.75
C HIS A 169 -6.65 1.06 -2.47
N ALA A 170 -7.69 0.92 -1.64
CA ALA A 170 -8.40 -0.36 -1.51
C ALA A 170 -9.21 -0.72 -2.77
N PHE A 171 -9.77 0.27 -3.48
CA PHE A 171 -10.36 0.04 -4.81
C PHE A 171 -9.27 -0.35 -5.82
N VAL A 172 -8.16 0.40 -5.87
CA VAL A 172 -7.05 0.12 -6.78
C VAL A 172 -6.47 -1.28 -6.54
N ASP A 173 -6.20 -1.65 -5.28
CA ASP A 173 -5.72 -2.99 -4.93
C ASP A 173 -6.71 -4.08 -5.37
N ASP A 174 -8.00 -3.85 -5.21
CA ASP A 174 -9.04 -4.80 -5.61
C ASP A 174 -9.04 -5.08 -7.13
N VAL A 175 -8.81 -4.07 -7.97
CA VAL A 175 -8.60 -4.28 -9.43
C VAL A 175 -7.40 -5.19 -9.68
N PHE A 176 -6.29 -4.99 -8.96
CA PHE A 176 -5.13 -5.89 -9.06
C PHE A 176 -5.42 -7.29 -8.52
N GLN A 177 -6.24 -7.41 -7.48
CA GLN A 177 -6.67 -8.70 -6.95
C GLN A 177 -7.54 -9.47 -7.95
N GLU A 178 -8.35 -8.81 -8.77
CA GLU A 178 -9.09 -9.48 -9.85
C GLU A 178 -8.14 -10.15 -10.85
N HIS A 179 -7.05 -9.47 -11.26
CA HIS A 179 -6.02 -10.12 -12.07
C HIS A 179 -5.31 -11.25 -11.32
N LYS A 180 -4.93 -11.06 -10.05
CA LYS A 180 -4.30 -12.14 -9.27
C LYS A 180 -5.23 -13.33 -9.08
N ALA A 181 -6.55 -13.13 -9.09
CA ALA A 181 -7.54 -14.20 -9.01
C ALA A 181 -7.69 -14.99 -10.32
N THR A 182 -7.27 -14.44 -11.47
CA THR A 182 -7.28 -15.18 -12.75
C THR A 182 -6.11 -16.13 -12.91
N LEU A 183 -5.09 -16.03 -12.05
CA LEU A 183 -3.89 -16.87 -12.13
C LEU A 183 -4.12 -18.25 -11.51
N PRO A 184 -3.49 -19.31 -12.05
CA PRO A 184 -3.57 -20.63 -11.45
C PRO A 184 -2.96 -20.61 -10.04
N PRO A 185 -3.52 -21.36 -9.07
CA PRO A 185 -2.89 -21.55 -7.77
C PRO A 185 -1.48 -22.13 -7.92
N TYR A 186 -0.56 -21.76 -7.01
CA TYR A 186 0.76 -22.36 -7.01
C TYR A 186 0.67 -23.88 -6.83
N GLU A 187 1.33 -24.61 -7.73
CA GLU A 187 1.52 -26.04 -7.61
C GLU A 187 2.39 -26.38 -6.38
N VAL A 188 2.21 -27.58 -5.84
CA VAL A 188 2.93 -28.06 -4.65
C VAL A 188 4.45 -28.01 -4.84
N ASN A 189 4.95 -28.33 -6.04
CA ASN A 189 6.37 -28.28 -6.39
C ASN A 189 6.98 -26.86 -6.37
N ARG A 190 6.17 -25.81 -6.57
CA ARG A 190 6.58 -24.40 -6.51
C ARG A 190 6.60 -23.87 -5.09
N LEU A 191 5.87 -24.51 -4.17
CA LEU A 191 5.82 -24.18 -2.75
C LEU A 191 6.81 -25.00 -1.91
N THR A 192 7.11 -26.22 -2.34
CA THR A 192 7.93 -27.17 -1.60
C THR A 192 9.41 -26.94 -1.88
N TYR A 193 10.22 -26.95 -0.82
CA TYR A 193 11.67 -27.06 -0.96
C TYR A 193 12.14 -28.44 -0.50
N ASN A 194 12.25 -29.38 -1.44
CA ASN A 194 12.52 -30.80 -1.14
C ASN A 194 13.78 -31.00 -0.30
N GLY A 195 13.66 -31.78 0.77
CA GLY A 195 14.73 -32.07 1.72
C GLY A 195 14.95 -30.98 2.77
N ILE A 196 14.24 -29.86 2.71
CA ILE A 196 14.31 -28.78 3.69
C ILE A 196 13.02 -28.78 4.53
N THR A 197 13.15 -28.74 5.85
CA THR A 197 12.00 -28.72 6.77
C THR A 197 12.21 -27.67 7.85
N VAL A 198 11.29 -26.71 7.95
CA VAL A 198 11.24 -25.80 9.11
C VAL A 198 10.68 -26.57 10.30
N LYS A 199 11.46 -26.68 11.37
CA LYS A 199 11.10 -27.39 12.60
C LYS A 199 10.43 -26.48 13.63
N SER A 200 10.88 -25.23 13.72
CA SER A 200 10.31 -24.24 14.62
C SER A 200 10.60 -22.82 14.15
N VAL A 201 9.73 -21.90 14.55
CA VAL A 201 9.89 -20.46 14.41
C VAL A 201 9.48 -19.84 15.74
N GLU A 202 10.35 -19.03 16.32
CA GLU A 202 10.09 -18.28 17.55
C GLU A 202 10.46 -16.81 17.38
N VAL A 203 9.74 -15.93 18.09
CA VAL A 203 10.14 -14.54 18.31
C VAL A 203 10.60 -14.41 19.75
N VAL A 204 11.77 -13.83 19.96
CA VAL A 204 12.32 -13.58 21.30
C VAL A 204 12.79 -12.14 21.42
N ALA A 205 12.47 -11.52 22.56
CA ALA A 205 12.90 -10.17 22.93
C ALA A 205 13.22 -10.13 24.43
N ASP A 206 14.18 -9.27 24.79
CA ASP A 206 14.61 -9.14 26.19
C ASP A 206 13.47 -8.57 27.05
N GLY A 207 13.13 -9.26 28.13
CA GLY A 207 12.04 -8.84 29.04
C GLY A 207 10.63 -8.95 28.46
N VAL A 208 10.46 -9.67 27.34
CA VAL A 208 9.16 -9.94 26.70
C VAL A 208 8.96 -11.47 26.62
N PRO A 209 7.75 -12.00 26.92
CA PRO A 209 7.47 -13.42 26.73
C PRO A 209 7.76 -13.90 25.30
N ARG A 210 8.08 -15.20 25.15
CA ARG A 210 8.30 -15.79 23.82
C ARG A 210 7.04 -15.64 22.96
N ASN A 211 7.24 -15.33 21.68
CA ASN A 211 6.18 -15.16 20.69
C ASN A 211 5.21 -14.01 20.99
N GLU A 212 5.67 -12.99 21.71
CA GLU A 212 4.93 -11.75 21.95
C GLU A 212 5.70 -10.56 21.36
N PHE A 213 4.99 -9.70 20.64
CA PHE A 213 5.49 -8.39 20.22
C PHE A 213 5.00 -7.33 21.18
N ARG A 214 5.88 -6.38 21.54
CA ARG A 214 5.52 -5.24 22.39
C ARG A 214 5.73 -3.94 21.65
N THR A 215 4.69 -3.11 21.61
CA THR A 215 4.73 -1.76 21.05
C THR A 215 4.55 -0.72 22.15
N PHE A 216 5.01 0.50 21.89
CA PHE A 216 4.94 1.63 22.80
C PHE A 216 5.06 2.95 22.04
N TRP A 217 4.77 4.05 22.73
CA TRP A 217 5.00 5.40 22.21
C TRP A 217 6.43 5.84 22.51
N LYS A 218 7.14 6.28 21.48
CA LYS A 218 8.46 6.91 21.59
C LYS A 218 8.37 8.39 21.24
N LYS A 219 9.17 9.21 21.91
CA LYS A 219 9.39 10.62 21.57
C LYS A 219 10.78 10.77 20.99
N ASP A 220 10.86 11.38 19.82
CA ASP A 220 12.12 11.73 19.15
C ASP A 220 12.08 13.21 18.75
N ASP A 221 13.27 13.79 18.61
CA ASP A 221 13.46 15.18 18.21
C ASP A 221 14.01 15.22 16.78
N VAL A 222 13.51 16.14 15.95
CA VAL A 222 14.01 16.40 14.60
C VAL A 222 14.42 17.86 14.48
N ASP A 223 15.58 18.13 13.89
CA ASP A 223 16.02 19.49 13.59
C ASP A 223 15.36 19.97 12.29
N LEU A 224 14.49 20.97 12.41
CA LEU A 224 13.76 21.61 11.32
C LEU A 224 14.47 22.86 10.79
N SER A 225 15.65 23.21 11.31
CA SER A 225 16.36 24.46 10.98
C SER A 225 16.58 24.67 9.48
N ARG A 226 16.70 23.60 8.69
CA ARG A 226 16.92 23.67 7.24
C ARG A 226 15.67 23.87 6.40
N GLY A 227 14.48 23.71 6.98
CA GLY A 227 13.20 23.79 6.27
C GLY A 227 12.40 25.04 6.60
N ILE A 228 12.95 25.96 7.39
CA ILE A 228 12.25 27.18 7.82
C ILE A 228 13.01 28.39 7.31
N ASP A 229 12.40 29.10 6.37
CA ASP A 229 12.98 30.30 5.79
C ASP A 229 12.86 31.51 6.72
N PHE A 230 13.78 32.46 6.56
CA PHE A 230 13.76 33.77 7.23
C PHE A 230 13.79 33.73 8.78
N THR A 231 14.22 32.62 9.38
CA THR A 231 14.47 32.53 10.83
C THR A 231 15.93 32.78 11.20
N PRO A 232 16.22 33.23 12.44
CA PRO A 232 17.58 33.29 12.95
C PRO A 232 18.32 31.96 12.82
N ARG A 233 19.64 32.01 12.62
CA ARG A 233 20.48 30.81 12.57
C ARG A 233 20.49 30.11 13.93
N GLY A 234 20.40 28.79 13.89
CA GLY A 234 20.42 27.93 15.08
C GLY A 234 19.62 26.66 14.84
N ASN A 235 19.75 25.70 15.74
CA ASN A 235 18.98 24.47 15.67
C ASN A 235 17.53 24.77 16.07
N VAL A 236 16.57 24.22 15.31
CA VAL A 236 15.13 24.35 15.60
C VAL A 236 14.57 22.96 15.76
N PHE A 237 14.60 22.44 16.99
CA PHE A 237 14.13 21.09 17.27
C PHE A 237 12.61 21.06 17.48
N ALA A 238 11.95 20.12 16.80
CA ALA A 238 10.58 19.73 17.08
C ALA A 238 10.56 18.33 17.68
N ARG A 239 9.82 18.17 18.77
CA ARG A 239 9.57 16.88 19.41
C ARG A 239 8.25 16.30 18.92
N PHE A 240 8.25 15.07 18.44
CA PHE A 240 7.04 14.35 18.05
C PHE A 240 6.96 12.98 18.73
N THR A 241 5.75 12.42 18.78
CA THR A 241 5.49 11.09 19.35
C THR A 241 5.06 10.15 18.23
N HIS A 242 5.63 8.95 18.19
CA HIS A 242 5.31 7.95 17.17
C HIS A 242 5.34 6.52 17.73
N LEU A 243 4.73 5.59 16.99
CA LEU A 243 4.74 4.17 17.33
C LEU A 243 6.17 3.62 17.27
N GLN A 244 6.49 2.75 18.21
CA GLN A 244 7.75 2.02 18.27
C GLN A 244 7.50 0.60 18.82
N HIS A 245 8.43 -0.32 18.59
CA HIS A 245 8.40 -1.66 19.16
C HIS A 245 9.69 -2.00 19.91
N THR A 246 9.60 -2.96 20.85
CA THR A 246 10.78 -3.53 21.48
C THR A 246 11.59 -4.29 20.42
N ASN A 247 12.92 -4.15 20.43
CA ASN A 247 13.77 -4.90 19.51
C ASN A 247 13.63 -6.41 19.80
N PHE A 248 13.59 -7.22 18.76
CA PHE A 248 13.41 -8.67 18.86
C PHE A 248 14.26 -9.38 17.81
N LYS A 249 14.37 -10.70 17.94
CA LYS A 249 14.95 -11.57 16.91
C LYS A 249 14.07 -12.77 16.63
N TYR A 250 14.09 -13.23 15.38
CA TYR A 250 13.56 -14.52 14.98
C TYR A 250 14.58 -15.61 15.30
N ARG A 251 14.11 -16.73 15.84
CA ARG A 251 14.86 -17.99 15.93
C ARG A 251 14.16 -19.04 15.09
N ILE A 252 14.83 -19.53 14.06
CA ILE A 252 14.26 -20.48 13.11
C ILE A 252 15.13 -21.71 13.08
N GLN A 253 14.55 -22.86 13.41
CA GLN A 253 15.25 -24.14 13.29
C GLN A 253 14.85 -24.80 11.96
N VAL A 254 15.84 -25.12 11.14
CA VAL A 254 15.65 -25.73 9.83
C VAL A 254 16.49 -26.99 9.72
N GLU A 255 15.86 -28.08 9.29
CA GLU A 255 16.55 -29.33 8.97
C GLU A 255 16.79 -29.41 7.46
N ASN A 256 18.03 -29.61 7.06
CA ASN A 256 18.41 -29.98 5.70
C ASN A 256 18.75 -31.48 5.67
N GLY A 257 17.78 -32.29 5.22
CA GLY A 257 17.93 -33.74 5.07
C GLY A 257 18.70 -34.17 3.82
N THR A 258 19.33 -33.24 3.09
CA THR A 258 20.17 -33.57 1.93
C THR A 258 21.66 -33.68 2.34
N ASN A 259 22.48 -34.24 1.46
CA ASN A 259 23.92 -34.44 1.70
C ASN A 259 24.80 -33.27 1.23
N SER A 260 24.21 -32.13 0.87
CA SER A 260 24.95 -30.94 0.42
C SER A 260 24.35 -29.67 0.97
N ASP A 261 25.13 -28.60 0.97
CA ASP A 261 24.65 -27.26 1.27
C ASP A 261 23.55 -26.86 0.28
N LYS A 262 22.56 -26.11 0.78
CA LYS A 262 21.43 -25.58 0.01
C LYS A 262 21.30 -24.08 0.27
N ILE A 263 20.95 -23.30 -0.74
CA ILE A 263 20.66 -21.87 -0.57
C ILE A 263 19.15 -21.71 -0.53
N GLY A 264 18.64 -21.24 0.60
CA GLY A 264 17.23 -20.92 0.78
C GLY A 264 16.99 -19.42 0.89
N THR A 265 15.78 -18.99 0.56
CA THR A 265 15.28 -17.65 0.88
C THR A 265 14.23 -17.77 1.98
N VAL A 266 14.53 -17.23 3.16
CA VAL A 266 13.56 -17.12 4.25
C VAL A 266 12.63 -15.95 3.93
N ARG A 267 11.31 -16.18 3.99
CA ARG A 267 10.29 -15.16 3.80
C ARG A 267 9.35 -15.17 5.00
N ILE A 268 9.32 -14.08 5.75
CA ILE A 268 8.55 -13.96 7.00
C ILE A 268 7.36 -13.04 6.75
N PHE A 269 6.16 -13.52 7.08
CA PHE A 269 4.93 -12.75 7.00
C PHE A 269 4.18 -12.78 8.32
N LEU A 270 3.39 -11.73 8.57
CA LEU A 270 2.45 -11.64 9.68
C LEU A 270 1.04 -11.40 9.14
N GLY A 271 0.05 -12.10 9.66
CA GLY A 271 -1.35 -11.93 9.28
C GLY A 271 -2.27 -11.95 10.50
N PRO A 272 -3.45 -11.31 10.43
CA PRO A 272 -4.39 -11.25 11.53
C PRO A 272 -5.11 -12.60 11.66
N LYS A 273 -5.31 -13.07 12.90
CA LYS A 273 -6.06 -14.31 13.15
C LYS A 273 -7.58 -14.10 13.03
N PHE A 274 -8.04 -12.94 13.47
CA PHE A 274 -9.46 -12.60 13.59
C PHE A 274 -9.85 -11.43 12.69
N ASP A 275 -11.10 -11.40 12.26
CA ASP A 275 -11.73 -10.26 11.58
C ASP A 275 -12.13 -9.16 12.59
N GLU A 276 -12.76 -8.09 12.10
CA GLU A 276 -13.24 -6.97 12.95
C GLU A 276 -14.29 -7.36 13.99
N ARG A 277 -14.90 -8.55 13.88
CA ARG A 277 -15.88 -9.09 14.83
C ARG A 277 -15.24 -10.03 15.85
N GLY A 278 -13.93 -10.28 15.76
CA GLY A 278 -13.22 -11.23 16.60
C GLY A 278 -13.40 -12.69 16.18
N VAL A 279 -13.83 -12.95 14.94
CA VAL A 279 -14.07 -14.31 14.41
C VAL A 279 -12.89 -14.75 13.55
N ASN A 280 -12.56 -16.04 13.57
CA ASN A 280 -11.49 -16.59 12.73
C ASN A 280 -11.77 -16.32 11.23
N MET A 281 -10.76 -15.85 10.51
CA MET A 281 -10.87 -15.58 9.08
C MET A 281 -10.72 -16.85 8.24
N LEU A 282 -11.41 -16.88 7.10
CA LEU A 282 -11.09 -17.85 6.05
C LEU A 282 -9.75 -17.48 5.41
N PHE A 283 -8.93 -18.49 5.06
CA PHE A 283 -7.62 -18.25 4.47
C PHE A 283 -7.68 -17.42 3.18
N ARG A 284 -8.73 -17.58 2.37
CA ARG A 284 -8.94 -16.80 1.13
C ARG A 284 -9.02 -15.28 1.37
N ASP A 285 -9.49 -14.88 2.55
CA ASP A 285 -9.66 -13.49 2.95
C ASP A 285 -8.44 -13.02 3.74
N GLN A 286 -7.93 -13.89 4.62
CA GLN A 286 -6.73 -13.65 5.44
C GLN A 286 -5.48 -13.47 4.56
N ARG A 287 -5.35 -14.21 3.45
CA ARG A 287 -4.18 -14.15 2.55
C ARG A 287 -3.90 -12.73 2.05
N LEU A 288 -4.93 -11.89 1.92
CA LEU A 288 -4.84 -10.50 1.43
C LEU A 288 -4.32 -9.54 2.50
N LEU A 289 -4.24 -9.98 3.76
CA LEU A 289 -3.84 -9.19 4.91
C LEU A 289 -2.47 -9.60 5.46
N PHE A 290 -1.77 -10.54 4.80
CA PHE A 290 -0.39 -10.85 5.18
C PHE A 290 0.53 -9.69 4.82
N ILE A 291 1.26 -9.22 5.81
CA ILE A 291 2.29 -8.20 5.67
C ILE A 291 3.66 -8.88 5.64
N GLU A 292 4.51 -8.50 4.70
CA GLU A 292 5.90 -8.95 4.65
C GLU A 292 6.65 -8.27 5.79
N LEU A 293 7.33 -9.08 6.61
CA LEU A 293 8.18 -8.61 7.70
C LEU A 293 9.66 -8.70 7.36
N ASP A 294 10.09 -9.68 6.56
CA ASP A 294 11.50 -9.82 6.18
C ASP A 294 11.69 -10.83 5.03
N LYS A 295 12.76 -10.65 4.25
CA LYS A 295 13.19 -11.56 3.20
C LYS A 295 14.72 -11.57 3.08
N PHE A 296 15.33 -12.72 3.32
CA PHE A 296 16.79 -12.87 3.27
C PHE A 296 17.24 -14.26 2.83
N THR A 297 18.44 -14.34 2.27
CA THR A 297 19.05 -15.60 1.83
C THR A 297 19.87 -16.23 2.95
N VAL A 298 19.87 -17.56 3.01
CA VAL A 298 20.63 -18.36 3.97
C VAL A 298 21.24 -19.57 3.29
N THR A 299 22.46 -19.92 3.72
CA THR A 299 23.08 -21.21 3.38
C THR A 299 22.73 -22.22 4.46
N LEU A 300 22.00 -23.27 4.06
CA LEU A 300 21.55 -24.38 4.90
C LEU A 300 22.51 -25.55 4.75
N LYS A 301 23.33 -25.80 5.77
CA LYS A 301 24.24 -26.97 5.82
C LYS A 301 23.46 -28.25 6.08
N PRO A 302 23.94 -29.44 5.69
CA PRO A 302 23.31 -30.71 6.05
C PRO A 302 23.01 -30.82 7.55
N LYS A 303 21.90 -31.49 7.89
CA LYS A 303 21.33 -31.62 9.24
C LYS A 303 20.69 -30.32 9.75
N THR A 304 20.76 -30.09 11.06
CA THR A 304 20.09 -28.99 11.74
C THR A 304 20.83 -27.66 11.59
N ASN A 305 20.09 -26.61 11.25
CA ASN A 305 20.53 -25.23 11.17
C ASN A 305 19.71 -24.39 12.16
N ASN A 306 20.38 -23.56 12.95
CA ASN A 306 19.73 -22.59 13.84
C ASN A 306 19.99 -21.19 13.29
N ILE A 307 18.96 -20.55 12.76
CA ILE A 307 19.03 -19.23 12.14
C ILE A 307 18.55 -18.21 13.18
N GLU A 308 19.36 -17.19 13.47
CA GLU A 308 18.95 -15.99 14.21
C GLU A 308 18.91 -14.79 13.27
N ARG A 309 17.84 -13.98 13.35
CA ARG A 309 17.66 -12.79 12.50
C ARG A 309 17.09 -11.64 13.32
N ASN A 310 17.79 -10.52 13.40
CA ASN A 310 17.32 -9.36 14.17
C ASN A 310 16.27 -8.56 13.40
N ALA A 311 15.32 -7.96 14.11
CA ALA A 311 14.30 -7.10 13.52
C ALA A 311 14.91 -5.88 12.80
N ASN A 312 16.03 -5.35 13.30
CA ASN A 312 16.73 -4.21 12.70
C ASN A 312 17.39 -4.54 11.35
N ASP A 313 17.52 -5.82 10.99
CA ASP A 313 18.11 -6.24 9.72
C ASP A 313 17.06 -6.42 8.62
N SER A 314 15.79 -6.09 8.88
CA SER A 314 14.67 -6.23 7.94
C SER A 314 15.00 -5.67 6.55
N SER A 315 14.71 -6.44 5.50
CA SER A 315 14.84 -6.04 4.10
C SER A 315 13.87 -4.94 3.69
#